data_AF-A0A1C0YUZ1-F1
#
_entry.id   AF-A0A1C0YUZ1-F1
#
_cell.length_a   1.000
_cell.length_b   1.000
_cell.length_c   1.000
_cell.angle_alpha   90.00
_cell.angle_beta   90.00
_cell.angle_gamma   90.00
#
_symmetry.space_group_name_H-M   'P 1'
#
loop_
_entity.id
_entity.type
_entity.pdbx_description
1 polymer ?
#
loop_
_entity_poly.entity_id
_entity_poly.type
_entity_poly.pdbx_seq_one_letter_code
_entity_poly.pdbx_strand_id
1 'polypeptide(L)'
;MTKLDALIDAYLAGDTLFRFVYKPATEELFLEDELDESDNGQFVYVPFKDARELYLEMADFTNRQAHDIEPVLYAALCSPSPIDKFEEKVHEIGLDDSWQACKRDYAARHVKNWLSQF
;
A
#
# COMPACT_ATOMS: atom_id res chain seq x y z
N MET A 1 14.23 -0.23 10.81
CA MET A 1 13.33 -0.41 9.66
C MET A 1 13.61 -1.78 9.09
N THR A 2 12.60 -2.64 8.93
CA THR A 2 12.80 -3.99 8.37
C THR A 2 12.80 -3.93 6.84
N LYS A 3 13.31 -4.97 6.16
CA LYS A 3 13.24 -5.05 4.68
C LYS A 3 11.80 -5.11 4.18
N LEU A 4 10.92 -5.76 4.94
CA LEU A 4 9.49 -5.76 4.68
C LEU A 4 8.90 -4.34 4.78
N ASP A 5 9.34 -3.53 5.75
CA ASP A 5 8.91 -2.12 5.83
C ASP A 5 9.37 -1.33 4.59
N ALA A 6 10.58 -1.57 4.09
CA ALA A 6 11.07 -0.91 2.87
C ALA A 6 10.23 -1.27 1.63
N LEU A 7 9.80 -2.53 1.49
CA LEU A 7 8.88 -2.94 0.43
C LEU A 7 7.50 -2.30 0.59
N ILE A 8 6.98 -2.19 1.81
CA ILE A 8 5.70 -1.53 2.10
C ILE A 8 5.78 -0.04 1.73
N ASP A 9 6.87 0.63 2.10
CA ASP A 9 7.07 2.04 1.81
C ASP A 9 7.22 2.28 0.29
N ALA A 10 7.96 1.43 -0.43
CA ALA A 10 8.05 1.47 -1.89
C ALA A 10 6.69 1.26 -2.58
N TYR A 11 5.89 0.30 -2.08
CA TYR A 11 4.53 0.04 -2.56
C TYR A 11 3.61 1.26 -2.36
N LEU A 12 3.67 1.89 -1.19
CA LEU A 12 2.90 3.10 -0.88
C LEU A 12 3.35 4.31 -1.72
N ALA A 13 4.64 4.41 -2.03
CA ALA A 13 5.19 5.44 -2.90
C ALA A 13 4.87 5.23 -4.38
N GLY A 14 4.39 4.04 -4.76
CA GLY A 14 4.22 3.65 -6.16
C GLY A 14 5.56 3.50 -6.91
N ASP A 15 6.64 3.17 -6.19
CA ASP A 15 7.97 3.00 -6.77
C ASP A 15 8.08 1.67 -7.53
N THR A 16 7.67 1.71 -8.80
CA THR A 16 7.76 0.56 -9.73
C THR A 16 9.19 0.16 -10.10
N LEU A 17 10.20 0.97 -9.77
CA LEU A 17 11.60 0.66 -10.04
C LEU A 17 12.27 -0.03 -8.85
N PHE A 18 11.65 0.02 -7.66
CA PHE A 18 12.13 -0.70 -6.50
C PHE A 18 12.12 -2.21 -6.77
N ARG A 19 13.29 -2.81 -6.67
CA ARG A 19 13.51 -4.24 -6.90
C ARG A 19 14.21 -4.87 -5.72
N PHE A 20 13.89 -6.13 -5.50
CA PHE A 20 14.44 -6.96 -4.42
C PHE A 20 14.56 -8.41 -4.90
N VAL A 21 15.26 -9.22 -4.13
CA VAL A 21 15.29 -10.68 -4.30
C VAL A 21 14.56 -11.29 -3.11
N TYR A 22 13.63 -12.20 -3.40
CA TYR A 22 12.95 -13.02 -2.40
C TYR A 22 13.28 -14.49 -2.60
N LYS A 23 13.68 -15.17 -1.53
CA LYS A 23 13.95 -16.61 -1.50
C LYS A 23 12.78 -17.30 -0.77
N PRO A 24 11.79 -17.86 -1.49
CA PRO A 24 10.57 -18.38 -0.85
C PRO A 24 10.84 -19.51 0.13
N ALA A 25 11.83 -20.36 -0.15
CA ALA A 25 12.18 -21.51 0.70
C ALA A 25 12.65 -21.11 2.10
N THR A 26 13.25 -19.93 2.25
CA THR A 26 13.76 -19.40 3.54
C THR A 26 13.00 -18.16 4.01
N GLU A 27 12.01 -17.69 3.23
CA GLU A 27 11.30 -16.42 3.42
C GLU A 27 12.24 -15.20 3.56
N GLU A 28 13.43 -15.27 2.95
CA GLU A 28 14.43 -14.21 3.06
C GLU A 28 14.25 -13.15 1.96
N LEU A 29 14.31 -11.89 2.39
CA LEU A 29 14.30 -10.71 1.52
C LEU A 29 15.71 -10.10 1.46
N PHE A 30 16.15 -9.76 0.27
CA PHE A 30 17.41 -9.06 0.00
C PHE A 30 17.13 -7.82 -0.83
N LEU A 31 17.65 -6.68 -0.39
CA LEU A 31 17.65 -5.47 -1.20
C LEU A 31 18.73 -5.56 -2.26
N GLU A 32 18.55 -4.85 -3.37
CA GLU A 32 19.52 -4.90 -4.48
C GLU A 32 20.95 -4.56 -4.04
N ASP A 33 21.10 -3.54 -3.18
CA ASP A 33 22.39 -3.06 -2.69
C ASP A 33 23.08 -4.01 -1.70
N GLU A 34 22.37 -5.05 -1.24
CA GLU A 34 22.88 -6.09 -0.35
C GLU A 34 23.37 -7.34 -1.11
N LEU A 35 23.11 -7.44 -2.41
CA LEU A 35 23.46 -8.59 -3.23
C LEU A 35 24.88 -8.45 -3.77
N ASP A 36 25.64 -9.54 -3.73
CA ASP A 36 26.95 -9.60 -4.39
C ASP A 36 26.82 -9.97 -5.87
N GLU A 37 27.85 -9.72 -6.68
CA GLU A 37 27.85 -10.06 -8.12
C GLU A 37 27.65 -11.57 -8.39
N SER A 38 27.80 -12.42 -7.36
CA SER A 38 27.58 -13.87 -7.43
C SER A 38 26.16 -14.32 -7.07
N ASP A 39 25.33 -13.45 -6.52
CA ASP A 39 23.95 -13.75 -6.18
C ASP A 39 23.10 -13.85 -7.46
N ASN A 40 22.86 -15.08 -7.91
CA ASN A 40 22.02 -15.39 -9.08
C ASN A 40 20.50 -15.28 -8.78
N GLY A 41 20.09 -14.35 -7.90
CA GLY A 41 18.70 -14.16 -7.53
C GLY A 41 17.88 -13.55 -8.68
N GLN A 42 16.63 -14.01 -8.85
CA GLN A 42 15.69 -13.34 -9.75
C GLN A 42 15.17 -12.07 -9.07
N PHE A 43 15.42 -10.90 -9.67
CA PHE A 43 14.83 -9.66 -9.22
C PHE A 43 13.33 -9.66 -9.42
N VAL A 44 12.63 -9.22 -8.38
CA VAL A 44 11.19 -9.02 -8.35
C VAL A 44 10.92 -7.54 -8.13
N TYR A 45 9.97 -6.99 -8.87
CA TYR A 45 9.51 -5.62 -8.74
C TYR A 45 8.34 -5.54 -7.78
N VAL A 46 8.29 -4.47 -6.98
CA VAL A 46 7.17 -4.21 -6.08
C VAL A 46 5.90 -3.99 -6.92
N PRO A 47 4.75 -4.58 -6.54
CA PRO A 47 3.50 -4.32 -7.25
C PRO A 47 3.12 -2.83 -7.14
N PHE A 48 2.32 -2.33 -8.06
CA PHE A 48 1.76 -0.99 -7.97
C PHE A 48 0.26 -1.07 -7.75
N LYS A 49 -0.29 -0.10 -7.00
CA LYS A 49 -1.74 0.06 -6.90
C LYS A 49 -2.29 0.68 -8.16
N ASP A 50 -3.25 0.02 -8.80
CA ASP A 50 -4.05 0.68 -9.82
C ASP A 50 -5.13 1.58 -9.20
N ALA A 51 -5.78 2.40 -10.03
CA ALA A 51 -6.83 3.31 -9.57
C ALA A 51 -8.03 2.58 -8.94
N ARG A 52 -8.28 1.32 -9.32
CA ARG A 52 -9.35 0.51 -8.76
C ARG A 52 -9.01 0.04 -7.35
N GLU A 53 -7.78 -0.40 -7.12
CA GLU A 53 -7.30 -0.80 -5.78
C GLU A 53 -7.32 0.38 -4.82
N LEU A 54 -6.87 1.56 -5.27
CA LEU A 54 -6.98 2.80 -4.49
C LEU A 54 -8.43 3.09 -4.09
N TYR A 55 -9.36 3.00 -5.03
CA TYR A 55 -10.77 3.23 -4.74
C TYR A 55 -11.34 2.21 -3.73
N LEU A 56 -10.98 0.93 -3.86
CA LEU A 56 -11.43 -0.12 -2.94
C LEU A 56 -10.89 0.09 -1.53
N GLU A 57 -9.64 0.53 -1.39
CA GLU A 57 -9.05 0.88 -0.10
C GLU A 57 -9.80 2.04 0.58
N MET A 58 -10.12 3.09 -0.19
CA MET A 58 -10.89 4.23 0.32
C MET A 58 -12.33 3.84 0.70
N ALA A 59 -12.97 2.98 -0.09
CA ALA A 59 -14.30 2.47 0.20
C ALA A 59 -14.32 1.61 1.47
N ASP A 60 -13.33 0.73 1.65
CA ASP A 60 -13.18 -0.07 2.87
C ASP A 60 -12.93 0.82 4.10
N PHE A 61 -12.09 1.87 3.98
CA PHE A 61 -11.92 2.84 5.05
C PHE A 61 -13.23 3.57 5.37
N THR A 62 -13.96 4.03 4.37
CA THR A 62 -15.25 4.72 4.52
C THR A 62 -16.25 3.88 5.30
N ASN A 63 -16.42 2.62 4.91
CA ASN A 63 -17.38 1.69 5.52
C ASN A 63 -17.07 1.32 6.99
N ARG A 64 -15.87 1.63 7.47
CA ARG A 64 -15.45 1.38 8.86
C ARG A 64 -15.61 2.61 9.75
N GLN A 65 -15.97 3.75 9.18
CA GLN A 65 -16.13 4.98 9.96
C GLN A 65 -17.45 5.00 10.74
N ALA A 66 -17.54 5.94 11.68
CA ALA A 66 -18.77 6.19 12.41
C ALA A 66 -19.90 6.66 11.47
N HIS A 67 -21.14 6.42 11.88
CA HIS A 67 -22.35 6.68 11.07
C HIS A 67 -22.51 8.15 10.64
N ASP A 68 -21.91 9.10 11.35
CA ASP A 68 -21.90 10.53 11.01
C ASP A 68 -20.77 10.93 10.04
N ILE A 69 -19.71 10.12 9.96
CA ILE A 69 -18.53 10.33 9.10
C ILE A 69 -18.66 9.59 7.77
N GLU A 70 -19.17 8.35 7.79
CA GLU A 70 -19.29 7.50 6.60
C GLU A 70 -20.00 8.22 5.43
N PRO A 71 -21.17 8.88 5.60
CA PRO A 71 -21.85 9.53 4.48
C PRO A 71 -21.05 10.68 3.87
N VAL A 72 -20.23 11.36 4.67
CA VAL A 72 -19.40 12.48 4.25
C VAL A 72 -18.26 11.99 3.34
N LEU A 73 -17.58 10.93 3.75
CA LEU A 73 -16.53 10.30 2.94
C LEU A 73 -17.09 9.60 1.70
N TYR A 74 -18.25 8.96 1.81
CA TYR A 74 -18.93 8.33 0.69
C TYR A 74 -19.30 9.35 -0.40
N ALA A 75 -19.80 10.52 -0.01
CA ALA A 75 -20.08 11.60 -0.96
C ALA A 75 -18.81 12.08 -1.69
N ALA A 76 -17.65 12.11 -1.02
CA ALA A 76 -16.38 12.46 -1.63
C ALA A 76 -15.95 11.40 -2.68
N LEU A 77 -16.15 10.11 -2.40
CA LEU A 77 -15.88 9.02 -3.35
C LEU A 77 -16.79 9.01 -4.57
N CYS A 78 -17.98 9.61 -4.48
CA CYS A 78 -18.90 9.73 -5.61
C CYS A 78 -18.63 10.98 -6.48
N SER A 79 -17.59 11.77 -6.15
CA SER A 79 -17.24 12.97 -6.91
C SER A 79 -16.54 12.63 -8.24
N PRO A 80 -16.46 13.58 -9.19
CA PRO A 80 -15.71 13.40 -10.44
C PRO A 80 -14.20 13.17 -10.26
N SER A 81 -13.66 13.53 -9.08
CA SER A 81 -12.24 13.39 -8.72
C SER A 81 -12.15 12.69 -7.36
N PRO A 82 -12.51 11.39 -7.29
CA PRO A 82 -12.81 10.71 -6.03
C PRO A 82 -11.62 10.61 -5.10
N ILE A 83 -10.42 10.36 -5.64
CA ILE A 83 -9.17 10.23 -4.85
C ILE A 83 -8.85 11.55 -4.15
N ASP A 84 -8.71 12.63 -4.92
CA ASP A 84 -8.36 13.96 -4.39
C ASP A 84 -9.40 14.46 -3.39
N LYS A 85 -10.69 14.30 -3.72
CA LYS A 85 -11.78 14.77 -2.86
C LYS A 85 -11.90 13.96 -1.58
N PHE A 86 -11.61 12.67 -1.62
CA PHE A 86 -11.59 11.83 -0.45
C PHE A 86 -10.45 12.24 0.50
N GLU A 87 -9.23 12.41 -0.01
CA GLU A 87 -8.09 12.82 0.83
C GLU A 87 -8.26 14.23 1.40
N GLU A 88 -8.80 15.17 0.62
CA GLU A 88 -9.20 16.50 1.11
C GLU A 88 -10.19 16.37 2.27
N LYS A 89 -11.20 15.51 2.13
CA LYS A 89 -12.23 15.33 3.16
C LYS A 89 -11.68 14.67 4.42
N VAL A 90 -10.82 13.66 4.28
CA VAL A 90 -10.11 13.01 5.39
C VAL A 90 -9.32 14.04 6.20
N HIS A 91 -8.61 14.94 5.52
CA HIS A 91 -7.86 16.01 6.17
C HIS A 91 -8.76 17.00 6.90
N GLU A 92 -9.82 17.49 6.24
CA GLU A 92 -10.76 18.46 6.81
C GLU A 92 -11.43 17.97 8.10
N ILE A 93 -11.72 16.67 8.20
CA ILE A 93 -12.38 16.07 9.36
C ILE A 93 -11.40 15.44 10.37
N GLY A 94 -10.09 15.63 10.16
CA GLY A 94 -9.04 15.24 11.11
C GLY A 94 -8.79 13.74 11.21
N LEU A 95 -8.96 12.99 10.10
CA LEU A 95 -8.75 11.54 10.04
C LEU A 95 -7.41 11.14 9.42
N ASP A 96 -6.48 12.08 9.21
CA ASP A 96 -5.19 11.84 8.57
C ASP A 96 -4.45 10.64 9.17
N ASP A 97 -4.27 10.60 10.49
CA ASP A 97 -3.53 9.52 11.17
C ASP A 97 -4.20 8.15 10.98
N SER A 98 -5.54 8.10 11.09
CA SER A 98 -6.33 6.89 10.88
C SER A 98 -6.24 6.41 9.44
N TRP A 99 -6.27 7.34 8.49
CA TRP A 99 -6.12 7.05 7.06
C TRP A 99 -4.72 6.52 6.74
N GLN A 100 -3.66 7.15 7.27
CA GLN A 100 -2.29 6.68 7.07
C GLN A 100 -2.06 5.29 7.68
N ALA A 101 -2.62 5.03 8.86
CA ALA A 101 -2.60 3.70 9.47
C ALA A 101 -3.32 2.67 8.58
N CYS A 102 -4.51 3.01 8.06
CA CYS A 102 -5.25 2.15 7.14
C CYS A 102 -4.46 1.82 5.86
N LYS A 103 -3.84 2.82 5.23
CA LYS A 103 -2.98 2.64 4.04
C LYS A 103 -1.82 1.68 4.34
N ARG A 104 -1.16 1.86 5.49
CA ARG A 104 -0.04 1.01 5.90
C ARG A 104 -0.49 -0.44 6.17
N ASP A 105 -1.61 -0.63 6.86
CA ASP A 105 -2.17 -1.95 7.13
C ASP A 105 -2.64 -2.69 5.87
N TYR A 106 -3.26 -1.97 4.93
CA TYR A 106 -3.61 -2.52 3.63
C TYR A 106 -2.35 -2.93 2.85
N ALA A 107 -1.36 -2.04 2.75
CA ALA A 107 -0.09 -2.31 2.08
C ALA A 107 0.64 -3.51 2.68
N ALA A 108 0.72 -3.59 4.01
CA ALA A 108 1.34 -4.71 4.70
C ALA A 108 0.65 -6.05 4.38
N ARG A 109 -0.69 -6.08 4.35
CA ARG A 109 -1.44 -7.29 3.97
C ARG A 109 -1.25 -7.66 2.50
N HIS A 110 -1.30 -6.68 1.61
CA HIS A 110 -1.12 -6.90 0.18
C HIS A 110 0.28 -7.43 -0.14
N VAL A 111 1.34 -6.77 0.35
CA VAL A 111 2.73 -7.19 0.15
C VAL A 111 2.97 -8.59 0.71
N LYS A 112 2.47 -8.91 1.92
CA LYS A 112 2.60 -10.27 2.48
C LYS A 112 1.87 -11.33 1.65
N ASN A 113 0.63 -11.06 1.25
CA ASN A 113 -0.14 -11.98 0.40
C ASN A 113 0.52 -12.17 -0.97
N TRP A 114 1.15 -11.13 -1.51
CA TRP A 114 1.87 -11.21 -2.76
C TRP A 114 3.16 -12.03 -2.63
N LEU A 115 3.96 -11.81 -1.58
CA LEU A 115 5.15 -12.62 -1.30
C LEU A 115 4.81 -14.11 -1.10
N SER A 116 3.63 -14.43 -0.55
CA SER A 116 3.18 -15.83 -0.37
C SER A 116 2.79 -16.56 -1.68
N GLN A 117 2.76 -15.86 -2.81
CA GLN A 117 2.44 -16.45 -4.13
C GLN A 117 3.68 -16.92 -4.91
N PHE A 118 4.89 -16.68 -4.37
CA PHE A 118 6.16 -17.20 -4.89
C PHE A 118 6.51 -18.54 -4.24
#